data_AF-A0A7Y5LIH1-F1
#
_entry.id   AF-A0A7Y5LIH1-F1
#
_cell.length_a   1.000
_cell.length_b   1.000
_cell.length_c   1.000
_cell.angle_alpha   90.00
_cell.angle_beta   90.00
_cell.angle_gamma   90.00
#
_symmetry.space_group_name_H-M   'P 1'
#
loop_
_entity.id
_entity.type
_entity.pdbx_description
1 polymer ?
#
loop_
_entity_poly.entity_id
_entity_poly.type
_entity_poly.pdbx_seq_one_letter_code
_entity_poly.pdbx_strand_id
1 'polypeptide(L)'
;MAFPALSAPPLTTIQDVLYNADGSRFTGLVFIEWKSFQAGDASNVPTQSMTVKIVNGILLVKLVPTTNASAGAYYSVRYNSDGKAQFTERWAVSPSAIPLKLRDIRISSTAVLPPDPVMESIPEFADSETPAGSIDGANASFTLAFAPLPAASLLLYRNGLLQRQGSDYTLSGKNILFVAASVPAAGDTLVAFYRYPRVD
;
A
#
# COMPACT_ATOMS: atom_id res chain seq x y z
N MET A 1 -45.46 -1.50 17.47
CA MET A 1 -44.46 -2.21 16.64
C MET A 1 -43.16 -2.25 17.43
N ALA A 2 -42.84 -3.39 18.05
CA ALA A 2 -41.58 -3.56 18.78
C ALA A 2 -40.48 -3.83 17.74
N PHE A 3 -39.48 -2.95 17.66
CA PHE A 3 -38.30 -3.24 16.85
C PHE A 3 -37.57 -4.43 17.50
N PRO A 4 -37.24 -5.49 16.76
CA PRO A 4 -36.42 -6.57 17.31
C PRO A 4 -35.11 -5.95 17.81
N ALA A 5 -34.72 -6.27 19.05
CA ALA A 5 -33.42 -5.89 19.58
C ALA A 5 -32.35 -6.62 18.75
N LEU A 6 -31.74 -5.91 17.80
CA LEU A 6 -30.58 -6.41 17.08
C LEU A 6 -29.47 -6.67 18.10
N SER A 7 -28.90 -7.88 18.08
CA SER A 7 -27.80 -8.27 18.97
C SER A 7 -26.66 -7.26 18.85
N ALA A 8 -26.04 -6.90 19.96
CA ALA A 8 -24.84 -6.10 19.93
C ALA A 8 -23.72 -6.83 19.15
N PRO A 9 -22.84 -6.09 18.45
CA PRO A 9 -21.77 -6.71 17.69
C PRO A 9 -20.86 -7.53 18.61
N PRO A 10 -20.39 -8.71 18.15
CA PRO A 10 -19.46 -9.52 18.92
C PRO A 10 -18.15 -8.75 19.12
N LEU A 11 -17.56 -8.86 20.31
CA LEU A 11 -16.30 -8.21 20.66
C LEU A 11 -15.20 -9.24 20.84
N THR A 12 -14.04 -8.98 20.24
CA THR A 12 -12.82 -9.75 20.48
C THR A 12 -11.95 -9.04 21.51
N THR A 13 -11.37 -9.83 22.43
CA THR A 13 -10.46 -9.31 23.46
C THR A 13 -9.02 -9.32 22.92
N ILE A 14 -8.35 -8.18 23.00
CA ILE A 14 -6.92 -8.02 22.72
C ILE A 14 -6.22 -7.88 24.07
N GLN A 15 -5.22 -8.73 24.34
CA GLN A 15 -4.49 -8.72 25.61
C GLN A 15 -3.00 -8.94 25.42
N ASP A 16 -2.18 -7.93 25.72
CA ASP A 16 -0.72 -8.04 25.61
C ASP A 16 0.04 -7.29 26.70
N VAL A 17 1.37 -7.50 26.74
CA VAL A 17 2.29 -6.79 27.61
C VAL A 17 3.31 -6.02 26.77
N LEU A 18 3.31 -4.69 26.90
CA LEU A 18 4.17 -3.79 26.15
C LEU A 18 5.35 -3.33 26.99
N TYR A 19 6.49 -3.20 26.30
CA TYR A 19 7.76 -2.77 26.87
C TYR A 19 8.30 -1.58 26.09
N ASN A 20 9.00 -0.70 26.80
CA ASN A 20 9.86 0.31 26.22
C ASN A 20 11.15 -0.35 25.69
N ALA A 21 11.91 0.36 24.86
CA ALA A 21 13.17 -0.16 24.30
C ALA A 21 14.26 -0.44 25.37
N ASP A 22 14.15 0.20 26.54
CA ASP A 22 15.01 -0.04 27.70
C ASP A 22 14.61 -1.28 28.52
N GLY A 23 13.58 -2.02 28.09
CA GLY A 23 13.05 -3.20 28.76
C GLY A 23 12.11 -2.89 29.93
N SER A 24 11.89 -1.62 30.29
CA SER A 24 10.87 -1.24 31.25
C SER A 24 9.47 -1.43 30.68
N ARG A 25 8.45 -1.56 31.53
CA ARG A 25 7.07 -1.74 31.08
C ARG A 25 6.47 -0.42 30.62
N PHE A 26 5.89 -0.41 29.42
CA PHE A 26 5.28 0.78 28.86
C PHE A 26 4.12 1.25 29.75
N THR A 27 4.05 2.55 30.02
CA THR A 27 2.93 3.18 30.72
C THR A 27 2.53 4.44 29.95
N GLY A 28 1.25 4.55 29.63
CA GLY A 28 0.76 5.60 28.75
C GLY A 28 -0.69 5.41 28.34
N LEU A 29 -1.07 6.09 27.27
CA LEU A 29 -2.40 6.02 26.67
C LEU A 29 -2.29 5.51 25.24
N VAL A 30 -3.31 4.76 24.82
CA VAL A 30 -3.49 4.33 23.45
C VAL A 30 -4.78 4.93 22.92
N PHE A 31 -4.68 5.71 21.86
CA PHE A 31 -5.81 6.31 21.18
C PHE A 31 -6.15 5.48 19.94
N ILE A 32 -7.33 4.89 19.90
CA ILE A 32 -7.82 4.00 18.85
C ILE A 32 -8.91 4.75 18.09
N GLU A 33 -8.83 4.83 16.78
CA GLU A 33 -9.79 5.50 15.91
C GLU A 33 -10.19 4.60 14.73
N TRP A 34 -11.43 4.72 14.27
CA TRP A 34 -11.95 3.95 13.14
C TRP A 34 -12.94 4.77 12.31
N LYS A 35 -13.01 4.49 11.01
CA LYS A 35 -14.10 4.95 10.13
C LYS A 35 -15.32 4.06 10.31
N SER A 36 -16.48 4.52 9.84
CA SER A 36 -17.69 3.71 9.86
C SER A 36 -17.54 2.43 9.04
N PHE A 37 -17.97 1.30 9.57
CA PHE A 37 -17.97 0.02 8.88
C PHE A 37 -19.17 -0.84 9.33
N GLN A 38 -19.55 -1.83 8.52
CA GLN A 38 -20.54 -2.82 8.90
C GLN A 38 -19.82 -4.07 9.42
N ALA A 39 -20.11 -4.51 10.64
CA ALA A 39 -19.52 -5.70 11.24
C ALA A 39 -20.09 -6.99 10.62
N GLY A 40 -19.43 -8.13 10.86
CA GLY A 40 -19.83 -9.42 10.26
C GLY A 40 -21.23 -9.93 10.64
N ASP A 41 -21.82 -9.38 11.70
CA ASP A 41 -23.20 -9.61 12.14
C ASP A 41 -24.21 -8.59 11.55
N ALA A 42 -23.78 -7.82 10.54
CA ALA A 42 -24.51 -6.72 9.90
C ALA A 42 -24.75 -5.48 10.79
N SER A 43 -24.18 -5.42 12.00
CA SER A 43 -24.23 -4.25 12.88
C SER A 43 -23.46 -3.07 12.27
N ASN A 44 -24.06 -1.89 12.26
CA ASN A 44 -23.41 -0.66 11.79
C ASN A 44 -22.56 -0.04 12.91
N VAL A 45 -21.26 0.08 12.69
CA VAL A 45 -20.33 0.75 13.59
C VAL A 45 -20.02 2.15 13.01
N PRO A 46 -20.43 3.25 13.66
CA PRO A 46 -20.13 4.60 13.18
C PRO A 46 -18.65 4.97 13.41
N THR A 47 -18.14 5.95 12.65
CA THR A 47 -16.81 6.55 12.87
C THR A 47 -16.72 7.10 14.29
N GLN A 48 -15.73 6.64 15.06
CA GLN A 48 -15.49 7.12 16.43
C GLN A 48 -14.04 6.84 16.85
N SER A 49 -13.68 7.31 18.05
CA SER A 49 -12.43 6.99 18.71
C SER A 49 -12.65 6.52 20.14
N MET A 50 -11.64 5.85 20.71
CA MET A 50 -11.59 5.34 22.08
C MET A 50 -10.17 5.53 22.62
N THR A 51 -10.07 5.82 23.92
CA THR A 51 -8.78 5.87 24.61
C THR A 51 -8.67 4.72 25.61
N VAL A 52 -7.58 3.96 25.54
CA VAL A 52 -7.25 2.86 26.45
C VAL A 52 -6.03 3.24 27.26
N LYS A 53 -6.10 3.08 28.58
CA LYS A 53 -4.96 3.32 29.46
C LYS A 53 -4.11 2.05 29.57
N ILE A 54 -2.79 2.19 29.36
CA ILE A 54 -1.82 1.14 29.62
C ILE A 54 -1.09 1.45 30.92
N VAL A 55 -1.18 0.52 31.87
CA VAL A 55 -0.47 0.60 33.14
C VAL A 55 0.35 -0.67 33.29
N ASN A 56 1.62 -0.52 33.66
CA ASN A 56 2.49 -1.66 33.92
C ASN A 56 2.59 -2.60 32.68
N GLY A 57 2.61 -2.01 31.48
CA GLY A 57 2.68 -2.71 30.20
C GLY A 57 1.38 -3.35 29.73
N ILE A 58 0.34 -3.42 30.57
CA ILE A 58 -0.87 -4.21 30.24
C ILE A 58 -1.75 -3.45 29.24
N LEU A 59 -1.84 -3.98 28.02
CA LEU A 59 -2.86 -3.61 27.05
C LEU A 59 -4.02 -4.61 27.17
N LEU A 60 -5.21 -4.11 27.49
CA LEU A 60 -6.44 -4.89 27.49
C LEU A 60 -7.56 -4.05 26.86
N VAL A 61 -8.09 -4.50 25.73
CA VAL A 61 -9.17 -3.81 25.02
C VAL A 61 -10.08 -4.81 24.33
N LYS A 62 -11.37 -4.46 24.21
CA LYS A 62 -12.35 -5.23 23.44
C LYS A 62 -12.74 -4.42 22.20
N LEU A 63 -12.61 -5.02 21.03
CA LEU A 63 -12.89 -4.38 19.75
C LEU A 63 -13.80 -5.26 18.90
N VAL A 64 -14.66 -4.64 18.08
CA VAL A 64 -15.45 -5.36 17.08
C VAL A 64 -14.49 -5.92 16.03
N PRO A 65 -14.62 -7.20 15.63
CA PRO A 65 -13.81 -7.76 14.56
C PRO A 65 -13.94 -6.98 13.26
N THR A 66 -12.83 -6.84 12.54
CA THR A 66 -12.76 -6.13 11.26
C THR A 66 -12.44 -7.04 10.09
N THR A 67 -11.89 -8.25 10.31
CA THR A 67 -11.54 -9.17 9.21
C THR A 67 -12.74 -9.87 8.57
N ASN A 68 -13.89 -9.86 9.25
CA ASN A 68 -15.18 -10.31 8.71
C ASN A 68 -16.18 -9.15 8.57
N ALA A 69 -15.72 -7.90 8.66
CA ALA A 69 -16.53 -6.70 8.44
C ALA A 69 -16.50 -6.26 6.97
N SER A 70 -17.20 -5.16 6.65
CA SER A 70 -17.14 -4.52 5.32
C SER A 70 -15.69 -4.25 4.90
N ALA A 71 -15.40 -4.43 3.61
CA ALA A 71 -14.05 -4.28 3.05
C ALA A 71 -13.40 -2.94 3.44
N GLY A 72 -12.14 -3.01 3.87
CA GLY A 72 -11.38 -1.83 4.32
C GLY A 72 -11.58 -1.41 5.78
N ALA A 73 -12.29 -2.20 6.60
CA ALA A 73 -12.38 -1.96 8.03
C ALA A 73 -11.06 -2.25 8.77
N TYR A 74 -10.54 -1.27 9.51
CA TYR A 74 -9.39 -1.40 10.39
C TYR A 74 -9.44 -0.34 11.50
N TYR A 75 -8.67 -0.57 12.56
CA TYR A 75 -8.42 0.42 13.60
C TYR A 75 -7.10 1.13 13.35
N SER A 76 -7.06 2.46 13.44
CA SER A 76 -5.82 3.25 13.52
C SER A 76 -5.53 3.52 14.99
N VAL A 77 -4.29 3.29 15.41
CA VAL A 77 -3.93 3.28 16.83
C VAL A 77 -2.69 4.13 17.06
N ARG A 78 -2.79 5.08 17.99
CA ARG A 78 -1.71 5.99 18.34
C ARG A 78 -1.29 5.78 19.79
N TYR A 79 -0.02 5.52 20.01
CA TYR A 79 0.57 5.37 21.34
C TYR A 79 1.07 6.73 21.84
N ASN A 80 0.61 7.14 23.02
CA ASN A 80 1.04 8.35 23.69
C ASN A 80 1.71 8.00 25.02
N SER A 81 2.94 8.47 25.21
CA SER A 81 3.64 8.45 26.50
C SER A 81 4.18 9.85 26.77
N ASP A 82 4.04 10.33 28.00
CA ASP A 82 4.44 11.67 28.45
C ASP A 82 3.91 12.85 27.62
N GLY A 83 2.67 12.73 27.12
CA GLY A 83 1.98 13.79 26.36
C GLY A 83 2.43 13.96 24.92
N LYS A 84 3.36 13.11 24.43
CA LYS A 84 3.80 13.09 23.03
C LYS A 84 3.28 11.83 22.32
N ALA A 85 2.82 12.00 21.08
CA ALA A 85 2.50 10.88 20.20
C ALA A 85 3.80 10.22 19.73
N GLN A 86 3.99 8.97 20.15
CA GLN A 86 5.22 8.22 19.94
C GLN A 86 5.18 7.44 18.62
N PHE A 87 4.03 6.87 18.24
CA PHE A 87 3.88 6.10 17.00
C PHE A 87 2.41 5.82 16.63
N THR A 88 2.15 5.55 15.34
CA THR A 88 0.83 5.15 14.81
C THR A 88 0.91 3.75 14.17
N GLU A 89 -0.05 2.88 14.48
CA GLU A 89 -0.21 1.53 13.96
C GLU A 89 -1.59 1.32 13.36
N ARG A 90 -1.75 0.27 12.56
CA ARG A 90 -3.07 -0.22 12.13
C ARG A 90 -3.30 -1.63 12.65
N TRP A 91 -4.52 -1.90 13.12
CA TRP A 91 -4.92 -3.22 13.57
C TRP A 91 -6.09 -3.76 12.75
N ALA A 92 -5.99 -5.02 12.34
CA ALA A 92 -7.11 -5.80 11.85
C ALA A 92 -7.43 -6.88 12.90
N VAL A 93 -8.66 -6.87 13.41
CA VAL A 93 -9.06 -7.76 14.51
C VAL A 93 -9.86 -8.92 13.94
N SER A 94 -9.38 -10.13 14.16
CA SER A 94 -10.12 -11.34 13.79
C SER A 94 -11.12 -11.74 14.88
N PRO A 95 -12.30 -12.29 14.54
CA PRO A 95 -13.21 -12.84 15.52
C PRO A 95 -12.51 -13.94 16.32
N SER A 96 -12.50 -13.81 17.64
CA SER A 96 -11.92 -14.84 18.50
C SER A 96 -12.64 -14.92 19.85
N ALA A 97 -12.84 -16.15 20.32
CA ALA A 97 -13.30 -16.44 21.67
C ALA A 97 -12.14 -16.45 22.71
N ILE A 98 -10.89 -16.44 22.23
CA ILE A 98 -9.67 -16.41 23.05
C ILE A 98 -8.98 -15.05 22.87
N PRO A 99 -8.36 -14.46 23.91
CA PRO A 99 -7.64 -13.21 23.78
C PRO A 99 -6.54 -13.26 22.72
N LEU A 100 -6.55 -12.32 21.78
CA LEU A 100 -5.52 -12.17 20.75
C LEU A 100 -4.33 -11.36 21.27
N LYS A 101 -3.12 -11.69 20.80
CA LYS A 101 -1.93 -10.88 21.06
C LYS A 101 -1.83 -9.73 20.08
N LEU A 102 -1.10 -8.69 20.47
CA LEU A 102 -0.93 -7.51 19.65
C LEU A 102 -0.19 -7.83 18.34
N ARG A 103 0.73 -8.80 18.37
CA ARG A 103 1.41 -9.30 17.16
C ARG A 103 0.47 -9.93 16.12
N ASP A 104 -0.66 -10.50 16.56
CA ASP A 104 -1.58 -11.25 15.69
C ASP A 104 -2.54 -10.31 14.94
N ILE A 105 -2.72 -9.09 15.45
CA ILE A 105 -3.66 -8.10 14.91
C ILE A 105 -2.97 -6.93 14.23
N ARG A 106 -1.67 -6.73 14.46
CA ARG A 106 -0.88 -5.67 13.83
C ARG A 106 -0.77 -5.95 12.33
N ILE A 107 -1.33 -5.05 11.54
CA ILE A 107 -1.06 -5.00 10.11
C ILE A 107 -0.04 -3.91 9.87
N SER A 108 0.97 -4.20 9.07
CA SER A 108 1.97 -3.20 8.69
C SER A 108 1.26 -2.02 8.03
N SER A 109 1.48 -0.82 8.57
CA SER A 109 1.35 0.42 7.81
C SER A 109 2.55 0.55 6.88
N THR A 110 2.78 -0.43 6.04
CA THR A 110 3.32 -0.09 4.73
C THR A 110 2.22 0.74 4.08
N ALA A 111 2.56 1.90 3.54
CA ALA A 111 1.76 2.39 2.43
C ALA A 111 1.96 1.38 1.28
N VAL A 112 1.30 0.22 1.36
CA VAL A 112 0.97 -0.55 0.17
C VAL A 112 -0.43 -0.07 -0.19
N LEU A 113 -0.53 0.43 -1.43
CA LEU A 113 -1.78 0.70 -2.15
C LEU A 113 -2.74 -0.51 -2.00
N PRO A 114 -4.07 -0.34 -2.12
CA PRO A 114 -5.07 -1.32 -1.69
C PRO A 114 -4.86 -2.75 -2.21
N PRO A 115 -5.34 -3.78 -1.49
CA PRO A 115 -5.22 -5.18 -1.91
C PRO A 115 -6.24 -5.48 -3.02
N ASP A 116 -5.90 -5.12 -4.25
CA ASP A 116 -6.36 -5.93 -5.38
C ASP A 116 -5.54 -7.24 -5.38
N PRO A 117 -6.12 -8.40 -5.75
CA PRO A 117 -5.39 -9.65 -5.74
C PRO A 117 -4.42 -9.66 -6.92
N VAL A 118 -3.21 -9.14 -6.75
CA VAL A 118 -2.13 -9.35 -7.71
C VAL A 118 -0.83 -9.59 -6.97
N MET A 119 -0.13 -10.65 -7.36
CA MET A 119 1.27 -10.93 -7.05
C MET A 119 2.05 -9.64 -6.79
N GLU A 120 2.71 -9.55 -5.64
CA GLU A 120 3.62 -8.46 -5.30
C GLU A 120 4.83 -8.56 -6.24
N SER A 121 4.71 -8.01 -7.45
CA SER A 121 5.81 -7.98 -8.41
C SER A 121 6.85 -7.01 -7.90
N ILE A 122 7.95 -7.53 -7.38
CA ILE A 122 9.11 -6.70 -7.02
C ILE A 122 9.51 -5.92 -8.29
N PRO A 123 9.55 -4.58 -8.25
CA PRO A 123 9.95 -3.80 -9.42
C PRO A 123 11.43 -4.04 -9.69
N GLU A 124 11.75 -4.53 -10.88
CA GLU A 124 13.09 -4.59 -11.46
C GLU A 124 13.34 -3.36 -12.33
N PHE A 125 14.60 -3.05 -12.58
CA PHE A 125 15.03 -1.86 -13.32
C PHE A 125 15.78 -2.28 -14.58
N ALA A 126 15.33 -1.78 -15.73
CA ALA A 126 16.11 -1.80 -16.95
C ALA A 126 16.92 -0.51 -17.01
N ASP A 127 18.24 -0.64 -16.86
CA ASP A 127 19.17 0.49 -16.91
C ASP A 127 19.92 0.49 -18.24
N SER A 128 19.96 1.67 -18.88
CA SER A 128 20.75 1.91 -20.10
C SER A 128 20.38 0.99 -21.29
N GLU A 129 19.11 0.58 -21.39
CA GLU A 129 18.66 -0.29 -22.47
C GLU A 129 18.72 0.44 -23.82
N THR A 130 19.16 -0.25 -24.88
CA THR A 130 18.99 0.21 -26.26
C THR A 130 17.76 -0.47 -26.86
N PRO A 131 16.67 0.28 -27.14
CA PRO A 131 15.48 -0.29 -27.76
C PRO A 131 15.80 -0.96 -29.10
N ALA A 132 15.19 -2.12 -29.36
CA ALA A 132 15.36 -2.84 -30.61
C ALA A 132 14.63 -2.14 -31.77
N GLY A 133 15.31 -2.03 -32.90
CA GLY A 133 14.81 -1.41 -34.13
C GLY A 133 15.95 -0.74 -34.90
N SER A 134 15.87 -0.74 -36.23
CA SER A 134 16.84 -0.01 -37.05
C SER A 134 16.63 1.49 -36.87
N ILE A 135 17.72 2.24 -36.68
CA ILE A 135 17.71 3.71 -36.71
C ILE A 135 18.19 4.13 -38.10
N ASP A 136 17.27 4.14 -39.07
CA ASP A 136 17.54 4.42 -40.49
C ASP A 136 16.96 5.77 -40.96
N GLY A 137 16.37 6.54 -40.04
CA GLY A 137 15.70 7.81 -40.36
C GLY A 137 14.26 7.66 -40.86
N ALA A 138 13.77 6.44 -41.09
CA ALA A 138 12.41 6.16 -41.52
C ALA A 138 11.61 5.33 -40.51
N ASN A 139 12.28 4.43 -39.78
CA ASN A 139 11.65 3.60 -38.76
C ASN A 139 11.25 4.42 -37.53
N ALA A 140 9.95 4.54 -37.31
CA ALA A 140 9.39 5.22 -36.15
C ALA A 140 9.13 4.28 -34.96
N SER A 141 9.26 2.96 -35.15
CA SER A 141 8.85 1.95 -34.15
C SER A 141 10.05 1.25 -33.54
N PHE A 142 10.13 1.26 -32.22
CA PHE A 142 11.18 0.62 -31.43
C PHE A 142 10.56 -0.24 -30.33
N THR A 143 11.25 -1.29 -29.91
CA THR A 143 10.72 -2.27 -28.95
C THR A 143 11.65 -2.43 -27.75
N LEU A 144 11.08 -2.36 -26.55
CA LEU A 144 11.76 -2.63 -25.30
C LEU A 144 11.80 -4.13 -24.97
N ALA A 145 12.76 -4.56 -24.15
CA ALA A 145 12.85 -5.93 -23.66
C ALA A 145 11.66 -6.30 -22.76
N PHE A 146 11.22 -5.38 -21.89
CA PHE A 146 10.07 -5.54 -21.00
C PHE A 146 9.09 -4.36 -21.11
N ALA A 147 7.86 -4.58 -20.66
CA ALA A 147 6.84 -3.53 -20.70
C ALA A 147 7.01 -2.65 -19.46
N PRO A 148 7.22 -1.32 -19.61
CA PRO A 148 7.34 -0.44 -18.46
C PRO A 148 6.10 -0.44 -17.58
N LEU A 149 6.28 -0.67 -16.27
CA LEU A 149 5.23 -0.62 -15.27
C LEU A 149 5.70 0.15 -14.03
N PRO A 150 5.10 1.31 -13.72
CA PRO A 150 4.10 2.03 -14.52
C PRO A 150 4.65 2.52 -15.86
N ALA A 151 3.81 2.68 -16.89
CA ALA A 151 4.21 3.13 -18.23
C ALA A 151 4.94 4.49 -18.23
N ALA A 152 4.56 5.37 -17.30
CA ALA A 152 5.19 6.67 -17.07
C ALA A 152 6.60 6.58 -16.44
N SER A 153 7.08 5.38 -16.09
CA SER A 153 8.46 5.19 -15.60
C SER A 153 9.51 5.22 -16.70
N LEU A 154 9.10 5.12 -17.97
CA LEU A 154 10.01 5.16 -19.11
C LEU A 154 10.62 6.56 -19.28
N LEU A 155 11.94 6.62 -19.15
CA LEU A 155 12.76 7.74 -19.60
C LEU A 155 13.46 7.31 -20.89
N LEU A 156 13.12 7.96 -22.01
CA LEU A 156 13.73 7.69 -23.31
C LEU A 156 14.61 8.87 -23.72
N TYR A 157 15.88 8.61 -23.99
CA TYR A 157 16.85 9.61 -24.42
C TYR A 157 17.22 9.37 -25.89
N ARG A 158 17.19 10.44 -26.69
CA ARG A 158 17.74 10.47 -28.04
C ARG A 158 18.98 11.37 -28.04
N ASN A 159 20.15 10.81 -28.30
CA ASN A 159 21.44 11.53 -28.20
C ASN A 159 21.62 12.26 -26.86
N GLY A 160 21.18 11.64 -25.76
CA GLY A 160 21.24 12.22 -24.42
C GLY A 160 20.13 13.25 -24.10
N LEU A 161 19.25 13.59 -25.06
CA LEU A 161 18.10 14.48 -24.81
C LEU A 161 16.86 13.66 -24.45
N LEU A 162 16.28 13.94 -23.28
CA LEU A 162 15.02 13.31 -22.84
C LEU A 162 13.88 13.64 -23.81
N GLN A 163 13.24 12.60 -24.33
CA GLN A 163 12.05 12.66 -25.16
C GLN A 163 10.80 12.61 -24.26
N ARG A 164 9.75 13.35 -24.61
CA ARG A 164 8.51 13.43 -23.83
C ARG A 164 7.46 12.46 -24.36
N GLN A 165 7.06 11.50 -23.52
CA GLN A 165 5.92 10.63 -23.81
C GLN A 165 4.64 11.45 -24.05
N GLY A 166 3.87 11.09 -25.07
CA GLY A 166 2.68 11.80 -25.54
C GLY A 166 2.95 12.96 -26.51
N SER A 167 4.19 13.47 -26.58
CA SER A 167 4.58 14.55 -27.50
C SER A 167 5.54 14.06 -28.57
N ASP A 168 6.65 13.45 -28.17
CA ASP A 168 7.69 12.96 -29.08
C ASP A 168 7.47 11.50 -29.47
N TYR A 169 6.86 10.71 -28.58
CA TYR A 169 6.53 9.32 -28.81
C TYR A 169 5.32 8.88 -28.00
N THR A 170 4.70 7.76 -28.39
CA THR A 170 3.72 7.03 -27.58
C THR A 170 4.30 5.67 -27.18
N LEU A 171 3.82 5.11 -26.07
CA LEU A 171 4.21 3.79 -25.58
C LEU A 171 2.96 2.91 -25.49
N SER A 172 3.03 1.70 -26.05
CA SER A 172 2.01 0.67 -25.90
C SER A 172 2.67 -0.67 -25.59
N GLY A 173 2.50 -1.17 -24.37
CA GLY A 173 3.22 -2.34 -23.88
C GLY A 173 4.74 -2.10 -23.92
N LYS A 174 5.44 -2.80 -24.81
CA LYS A 174 6.89 -2.66 -25.03
C LYS A 174 7.24 -1.74 -26.21
N ASN A 175 6.25 -1.32 -26.98
CA ASN A 175 6.47 -0.66 -28.26
C ASN A 175 6.45 0.86 -28.09
N ILE A 176 7.54 1.49 -28.47
CA ILE A 176 7.71 2.92 -28.59
C ILE A 176 7.42 3.30 -30.04
N LEU A 177 6.50 4.24 -30.23
CA LEU A 177 6.19 4.80 -31.55
C LEU A 177 6.47 6.31 -31.53
N PHE A 178 7.51 6.73 -32.23
CA PHE A 178 7.82 8.15 -32.41
C PHE A 178 6.77 8.84 -33.28
N VAL A 179 6.47 10.09 -32.93
CA VAL A 179 5.73 11.00 -33.82
C VAL A 179 6.64 11.39 -34.99
N ALA A 180 6.07 11.63 -36.17
CA ALA A 180 6.82 11.84 -37.42
C ALA A 180 7.96 12.87 -37.32
N ALA A 181 7.77 13.97 -36.59
CA ALA A 181 8.78 15.02 -36.42
C ALA A 181 9.94 14.63 -35.46
N SER A 182 9.74 13.59 -34.65
CA SER A 182 10.68 13.15 -33.63
C SER A 182 11.34 11.80 -33.98
N VAL A 183 11.06 11.24 -35.17
CA VAL A 183 11.71 10.01 -35.66
C VAL A 183 13.23 10.17 -35.62
N PRO A 184 13.96 9.27 -34.96
CA PRO A 184 15.42 9.33 -34.90
C PRO A 184 16.05 9.21 -36.29
N ALA A 185 16.98 10.12 -36.60
CA ALA A 185 17.71 10.12 -37.86
C ALA A 185 18.79 9.02 -37.86
N ALA A 186 19.21 8.57 -39.05
CA ALA A 186 20.31 7.62 -39.16
C ALA A 186 21.57 8.14 -38.44
N GLY A 187 22.12 7.34 -37.53
CA GLY A 187 23.25 7.71 -36.68
C GLY A 187 22.87 8.25 -35.29
N ASP A 188 21.59 8.49 -35.02
CA ASP A 188 21.11 8.79 -33.67
C ASP A 188 21.24 7.56 -32.76
N THR A 189 21.26 7.84 -31.46
CA THR A 189 21.28 6.82 -30.40
C THR A 189 20.03 6.92 -29.56
N LEU A 190 19.50 5.77 -29.14
CA LEU A 190 18.40 5.66 -28.19
C LEU A 190 18.84 4.93 -26.93
N VAL A 191 18.51 5.49 -25.77
CA VAL A 191 18.75 4.87 -24.47
C VAL A 191 17.49 4.98 -23.62
N ALA A 192 17.08 3.88 -23.01
CA ALA A 192 15.89 3.78 -22.19
C ALA A 192 16.23 3.34 -20.76
N PHE A 193 15.51 3.93 -19.79
CA PHE A 193 15.50 3.52 -18.40
C PHE A 193 14.06 3.35 -17.95
N TYR A 194 13.73 2.24 -17.30
CA TYR A 194 12.35 2.00 -16.83
C TYR A 194 12.27 0.93 -15.75
N ARG A 195 11.12 0.90 -15.07
CA ARG A 195 10.77 -0.16 -14.11
C ARG A 195 9.86 -1.20 -14.77
N TYR A 196 10.04 -2.47 -14.44
CA TYR A 196 9.18 -3.55 -14.91
C TYR A 196 8.98 -4.63 -13.82
N PRO A 197 7.89 -5.41 -13.84
CA PRO A 197 7.67 -6.46 -12.86
C PRO A 197 8.57 -7.66 -13.12
N ARG A 198 9.18 -8.24 -12.08
CA ARG A 198 9.82 -9.56 -12.20
C ARG A 198 8.76 -10.60 -12.57
N VAL A 199 9.01 -11.35 -13.64
CA VAL A 199 8.18 -12.49 -14.05
C VAL A 199 8.89 -13.75 -13.56
N ASP A 200 8.36 -14.39 -12.51
CA ASP A 200 8.77 -15.74 -12.10
C ASP A 200 7.98 -16.82 -12.86
#